data_AF-A0A328LU99-F1
#
_entry.id   AF-A0A328LU99-F1
#
_cell.length_a   1.000
_cell.length_b   1.000
_cell.length_c   1.000
_cell.angle_alpha   90.00
_cell.angle_beta   90.00
_cell.angle_gamma   90.00
#
_symmetry.space_group_name_H-M   'P 1'
#
loop_
_entity.id
_entity.type
_entity.pdbx_description
1 polymer ?
#
loop_
_entity_poly.entity_id
_entity_poly.type
_entity_poly.pdbx_seq_one_letter_code
_entity_poly.pdbx_strand_id
1 'polypeptide(L)'
;MYINANCEKFKHIYDMKRLKSYSDMVDRDIERLEEIIKKLKNYQMDIYEHAQTVANTQFKSVVTLVRRRNYDTNHVKYHVQLEMRPNVGTDYIENEWVYGFYKHEKMFTGRERHLALKYADQLAKQYQSEIERKGF
;
A
#
# COMPACT_ATOMS: atom_id res chain seq x y z
N MET A 1 15.36 -16.29 6.86
CA MET A 1 16.55 -16.62 6.04
C MET A 1 17.72 -15.84 6.63
N TYR A 2 18.76 -16.52 7.12
CA TYR A 2 19.91 -15.84 7.73
C TYR A 2 21.01 -15.73 6.67
N ILE A 3 21.30 -14.50 6.22
CA ILE A 3 22.52 -14.16 5.47
C ILE A 3 23.54 -13.77 6.52
N ASN A 4 24.67 -14.48 6.59
CA ASN A 4 25.69 -14.14 7.58
C ASN A 4 26.57 -13.00 7.04
N ALA A 5 26.17 -11.76 7.30
CA ALA A 5 26.90 -10.57 6.89
C ALA A 5 28.18 -10.31 7.74
N ASN A 6 28.41 -11.08 8.80
CA ASN A 6 29.58 -10.94 9.65
C ASN A 6 30.66 -11.94 9.23
N CYS A 7 31.61 -11.48 8.41
CA CYS A 7 32.75 -12.29 8.01
C CYS A 7 33.65 -12.59 9.22
N GLU A 8 33.86 -13.87 9.54
CA GLU A 8 34.78 -14.26 10.60
C GLU A 8 36.23 -13.87 10.25
N LYS A 9 36.99 -13.43 11.26
CA LYS A 9 38.44 -13.24 11.09
C LYS A 9 39.06 -14.59 10.77
N PHE A 10 39.83 -14.70 9.69
CA PHE A 10 40.39 -16.00 9.25
C PHE A 10 41.92 -16.04 9.22
N LYS A 11 42.60 -14.89 9.28
CA LYS A 11 44.08 -14.82 9.19
C LYS A 11 44.85 -15.54 10.32
N HIS A 12 44.17 -15.93 11.39
CA HIS A 12 44.75 -16.69 12.50
C HIS A 12 44.55 -18.21 12.36
N ILE A 13 43.86 -18.66 11.30
CA ILE A 13 43.52 -20.07 11.06
C ILE A 13 44.52 -20.64 10.06
N TYR A 14 45.26 -21.67 10.50
CA TYR A 14 46.20 -22.45 9.67
C TYR A 14 45.65 -23.85 9.35
N ASP A 15 44.32 -24.01 9.42
CA ASP A 15 43.59 -25.23 9.03
C ASP A 15 42.84 -24.98 7.71
N MET A 16 43.29 -25.64 6.65
CA MET A 16 42.71 -25.53 5.31
C MET A 16 41.25 -25.99 5.24
N LYS A 17 40.85 -27.00 6.03
CA LYS A 17 39.45 -27.48 6.02
C LYS A 17 38.52 -26.41 6.59
N ARG A 18 38.97 -25.74 7.64
CA ARG A 18 38.22 -24.65 8.27
C ARG A 18 38.11 -23.43 7.37
N LEU A 19 39.20 -23.02 6.72
CA LEU A 19 39.19 -21.93 5.74
C LEU A 19 38.26 -22.24 4.56
N LYS A 20 38.30 -23.48 4.04
CA LYS A 20 37.37 -23.92 2.99
C LYS A 20 35.92 -23.82 3.43
N SER A 21 35.59 -24.28 4.65
CA SER A 21 34.23 -24.18 5.19
C SER A 21 33.71 -22.74 5.22
N TYR A 22 34.57 -21.77 5.57
CA TYR A 22 34.21 -20.35 5.56
C TYR A 22 33.96 -19.84 4.14
N SER A 23 34.80 -20.22 3.17
CA SER A 23 34.58 -19.91 1.75
C SER A 23 33.26 -20.50 1.25
N ASP A 24 33.05 -21.80 1.45
CA ASP A 24 31.85 -22.51 0.98
C ASP A 24 30.57 -21.92 1.60
N MET A 25 30.63 -21.37 2.81
CA MET A 25 29.51 -20.65 3.43
C MET A 25 29.20 -19.35 2.71
N VAL A 26 30.23 -18.55 2.42
CA VAL A 26 30.08 -17.28 1.70
C VAL A 26 29.55 -17.52 0.28
N ASP A 27 30.07 -18.52 -0.42
CA ASP A 27 29.63 -18.86 -1.78
C ASP A 27 28.13 -19.19 -1.81
N ARG A 28 27.64 -20.02 -0.89
CA ARG A 28 26.20 -20.32 -0.76
C ARG A 28 25.37 -19.08 -0.46
N ASP A 29 25.87 -18.18 0.38
CA ASP A 29 25.15 -16.94 0.70
C ASP A 29 25.12 -15.98 -0.50
N ILE A 30 26.19 -15.91 -1.29
CA ILE A 30 26.23 -15.16 -2.56
C ILE A 30 25.19 -15.71 -3.54
N GLU A 31 25.18 -17.02 -3.80
CA GLU A 31 24.21 -17.64 -4.73
C GLU A 31 22.75 -17.32 -4.32
N ARG A 32 22.44 -17.43 -3.02
CA ARG A 32 21.11 -17.09 -2.49
C ARG A 32 20.77 -15.61 -2.64
N LEU A 33 21.74 -14.73 -2.39
CA LEU A 33 21.56 -13.30 -2.56
C LEU A 33 21.30 -12.95 -4.02
N GLU A 34 22.01 -13.55 -4.96
CA GLU A 34 21.80 -13.36 -6.39
C GLU A 34 20.40 -13.80 -6.84
N GLU A 35 19.91 -14.94 -6.34
CA GLU A 35 18.55 -15.40 -6.60
C GLU A 35 17.49 -14.42 -6.07
N ILE A 36 17.68 -13.88 -4.87
CA ILE A 36 16.77 -12.88 -4.29
C ILE A 36 16.82 -11.59 -5.09
N ILE A 37 18.01 -11.11 -5.45
CA ILE A 37 18.18 -9.92 -6.29
C ILE A 37 17.42 -10.11 -7.61
N LYS A 38 17.51 -11.29 -8.23
CA LYS A 38 16.76 -11.60 -9.46
C LYS A 38 15.24 -11.53 -9.24
N LYS A 39 14.72 -12.12 -8.16
CA LYS A 39 13.29 -12.05 -7.81
C LYS A 39 12.82 -10.61 -7.59
N LEU A 40 13.59 -9.81 -6.86
CA LEU A 40 13.27 -8.41 -6.61
C LEU A 40 13.30 -7.56 -7.88
N LYS A 41 14.24 -7.82 -8.80
CA LYS A 41 14.26 -7.16 -10.11
C LYS A 41 13.04 -7.49 -10.96
N ASN A 42 12.61 -8.75 -10.98
CA ASN A 42 11.39 -9.13 -11.69
C ASN A 42 10.18 -8.43 -11.08
N TYR A 43 10.03 -8.47 -9.75
CA TYR A 43 8.95 -7.77 -9.07
C TYR A 43 8.93 -6.25 -9.35
N GLN A 44 10.11 -5.62 -9.42
CA GLN A 44 10.23 -4.22 -9.81
C GLN A 44 9.72 -3.97 -11.23
N MET A 45 9.99 -4.88 -12.17
CA MET A 45 9.49 -4.80 -13.55
C MET A 45 7.97 -4.96 -13.58
N ASP A 46 7.42 -5.93 -12.85
CA ASP A 46 5.97 -6.17 -12.76
C ASP A 46 5.24 -4.92 -12.23
N ILE A 47 5.80 -4.25 -11.22
CA ILE A 47 5.30 -2.95 -10.72
C ILE A 47 5.32 -1.90 -11.84
N TYR A 48 6.38 -1.85 -12.63
CA TYR A 48 6.52 -0.86 -13.70
C TYR A 48 5.49 -1.07 -14.81
N GLU A 49 5.27 -2.31 -15.23
CA GLU A 49 4.23 -2.68 -16.19
C GLU A 49 2.83 -2.36 -15.65
N HIS A 50 2.58 -2.67 -14.37
CA HIS A 50 1.32 -2.32 -13.74
C HIS A 50 1.12 -0.81 -13.65
N ALA A 51 2.17 -0.04 -13.34
CA ALA A 51 2.11 1.42 -13.31
C ALA A 51 1.71 2.03 -14.67
N GLN A 52 2.19 1.45 -15.78
CA GLN A 52 1.75 1.84 -17.12
C GLN A 52 0.26 1.54 -17.35
N THR A 53 -0.23 0.41 -16.84
CA THR A 53 -1.65 0.06 -16.88
C THR A 53 -2.49 1.07 -16.10
N VAL A 54 -2.07 1.41 -14.87
CA VAL A 54 -2.73 2.41 -14.02
C VAL A 54 -2.76 3.78 -14.68
N ALA A 55 -1.67 4.20 -15.32
CA ALA A 55 -1.59 5.50 -16.02
C ALA A 55 -2.63 5.63 -17.15
N ASN A 56 -3.01 4.53 -17.77
CA ASN A 56 -4.01 4.47 -18.84
C ASN A 56 -5.41 4.10 -18.34
N THR A 57 -5.58 3.88 -17.03
CA THR A 57 -6.85 3.44 -16.46
C THR A 57 -7.76 4.64 -16.24
N GLN A 58 -9.03 4.51 -16.62
CA GLN A 58 -10.04 5.52 -16.32
C GLN A 58 -10.46 5.41 -14.86
N PHE A 59 -10.68 6.55 -14.21
CA PHE A 59 -11.13 6.62 -12.83
C PHE A 59 -12.49 7.29 -12.75
N LYS A 60 -13.34 6.78 -11.86
CA LYS A 60 -14.60 7.44 -11.46
C LYS A 60 -14.40 8.15 -10.13
N SER A 61 -14.93 9.37 -10.03
CA SER A 61 -14.97 10.15 -8.80
C SER A 61 -16.22 9.78 -7.99
N VAL A 62 -16.04 9.44 -6.72
CA VAL A 62 -17.13 9.11 -5.79
C VAL A 62 -16.90 9.87 -4.49
N VAL A 63 -17.90 10.60 -4.02
CA VAL A 63 -17.83 11.24 -2.70
C VAL A 63 -18.33 10.26 -1.66
N THR A 64 -17.51 9.92 -0.67
CA THR A 64 -17.94 9.10 0.46
C THR A 64 -18.15 9.97 1.69
N LEU A 65 -19.28 9.77 2.36
CA LEU A 65 -19.60 10.38 3.66
C LEU A 65 -19.86 9.25 4.65
N VAL A 66 -18.92 9.04 5.55
CA VAL A 66 -18.94 7.93 6.50
C VAL A 66 -19.06 8.45 7.93
N ARG A 67 -20.13 8.04 8.62
CA ARG A 67 -20.29 8.28 10.06
C ARG A 67 -19.64 7.13 10.83
N ARG A 68 -18.66 7.45 11.68
CA ARG A 68 -17.98 6.48 12.55
C ARG A 68 -17.99 6.95 14.00
N ARG A 69 -18.11 6.00 14.93
CA ARG A 69 -17.88 6.24 16.36
C ARG A 69 -16.39 6.02 16.63
N ASN A 70 -15.73 7.00 17.21
CA ASN A 70 -14.40 6.81 17.77
C ASN A 70 -14.58 6.09 19.12
N TYR A 71 -14.04 4.88 19.25
CA TYR A 71 -14.26 4.03 20.41
C TYR A 71 -13.51 4.53 21.66
N ASP A 72 -12.37 5.21 21.49
CA ASP A 72 -11.55 5.72 22.60
C ASP A 72 -12.18 6.94 23.29
N THR A 73 -12.72 7.85 22.49
CA THR A 73 -13.32 9.12 22.97
C THR A 73 -14.83 9.07 23.03
N ASN A 74 -15.42 7.96 22.56
CA ASN A 74 -16.86 7.76 22.43
C ASN A 74 -17.60 8.79 21.57
N HIS A 75 -16.86 9.59 20.79
CA HIS A 75 -17.42 10.66 19.96
C HIS A 75 -17.71 10.21 18.53
N VAL A 76 -18.78 10.75 17.96
CA VAL A 76 -19.10 10.56 16.54
C VAL A 76 -18.23 11.49 15.69
N LYS A 77 -17.68 10.94 14.61
CA LYS A 77 -16.97 11.69 13.56
C LYS A 77 -17.60 11.39 12.20
N TYR A 78 -17.55 12.37 11.31
CA TYR A 78 -17.96 12.24 9.92
C TYR A 78 -16.72 12.40 9.05
N HIS A 79 -16.40 11.38 8.26
CA HIS A 79 -15.33 11.43 7.28
C HIS A 79 -15.94 11.68 5.91
N VAL A 80 -15.55 12.79 5.28
CA VAL A 80 -15.90 13.10 3.89
C VAL A 80 -14.66 12.94 3.04
N GLN A 81 -14.72 12.08 2.04
CA GLN A 81 -13.60 11.81 1.13
C GLN A 81 -14.08 11.91 -0.32
N LEU A 82 -13.21 12.39 -1.22
CA LEU A 82 -13.37 12.24 -2.67
C LEU A 82 -12.46 11.10 -3.12
N GLU A 83 -13.07 9.95 -3.39
CA GLU A 83 -12.41 8.73 -3.85
C GLU A 83 -12.32 8.73 -5.37
N MET A 84 -11.12 8.49 -5.89
CA MET A 84 -10.87 8.19 -7.29
C MET A 84 -10.75 6.68 -7.42
N ARG A 85 -11.85 6.03 -7.77
CA ARG A 85 -11.91 4.57 -7.91
C ARG A 85 -11.57 4.17 -9.34
N PRO A 86 -10.64 3.23 -9.57
CA PRO A 86 -10.36 2.75 -10.92
C PRO A 86 -11.61 2.09 -11.49
N ASN A 87 -11.89 2.33 -12.76
CA ASN A 87 -13.01 1.70 -13.47
C ASN A 87 -12.59 0.34 -14.01
N VAL A 88 -12.37 -0.60 -13.10
CA VAL A 88 -12.08 -2.00 -13.40
C VAL A 88 -13.29 -2.86 -13.06
N GLY A 89 -13.55 -3.91 -13.85
CA GLY A 89 -14.77 -4.72 -13.74
C GLY A 89 -14.87 -5.62 -12.51
N THR A 90 -13.93 -5.53 -11.57
CA THR A 90 -13.86 -6.31 -10.33
C THR A 90 -13.44 -5.43 -9.17
N ASP A 91 -14.02 -5.68 -8.00
CA ASP A 91 -13.61 -5.03 -6.76
C ASP A 91 -12.42 -5.72 -6.09
N TYR A 92 -12.01 -6.90 -6.59
CA TYR A 92 -10.91 -7.70 -6.07
C TYR A 92 -9.96 -8.21 -7.15
N ILE A 93 -8.65 -8.14 -6.89
CA ILE A 93 -7.58 -8.71 -7.72
C ILE A 93 -6.61 -9.43 -6.77
N GLU A 94 -6.24 -10.68 -7.08
CA GLU A 94 -5.35 -11.49 -6.23
C GLU A 94 -5.81 -11.65 -4.77
N ASN A 95 -7.13 -11.69 -4.56
CA ASN A 95 -7.79 -11.70 -3.23
C ASN A 95 -7.64 -10.41 -2.41
N GLU A 96 -7.05 -9.37 -2.99
CA GLU A 96 -6.93 -8.04 -2.39
C GLU A 96 -7.99 -7.10 -2.99
N TRP A 97 -8.47 -6.16 -2.18
CA TRP A 97 -9.37 -5.12 -2.67
C TRP A 97 -8.67 -4.24 -3.71
N VAL A 98 -9.40 -3.82 -4.73
CA VAL A 98 -8.90 -2.83 -5.68
C VAL A 98 -8.91 -1.46 -5.02
N TYR A 99 -7.71 -0.92 -4.79
CA TYR A 99 -7.55 0.39 -4.18
C TYR A 99 -7.50 1.50 -5.23
N GLY A 100 -8.27 2.55 -4.97
CA GLY A 100 -8.12 3.86 -5.61
C GLY A 100 -7.24 4.79 -4.79
N PHE A 101 -7.35 6.08 -5.05
CA PHE A 101 -6.70 7.12 -4.25
C PHE A 101 -7.68 8.22 -3.85
N TYR A 102 -7.34 8.98 -2.81
CA TYR A 102 -8.16 10.08 -2.32
C TYR A 102 -7.63 11.41 -2.86
N LYS A 103 -8.49 12.24 -3.46
CA LYS A 103 -8.14 13.61 -3.87
C LYS A 103 -8.41 14.64 -2.78
N HIS A 104 -9.45 14.40 -1.98
CA HIS A 104 -9.83 15.26 -0.86
C HIS A 104 -10.22 14.39 0.32
N GLU A 105 -9.83 14.81 1.51
CA GLU A 105 -10.25 14.18 2.75
C GLU A 105 -10.44 15.25 3.82
N LYS A 106 -11.59 15.18 4.51
CA LYS A 106 -11.85 16.03 5.66
C LYS A 106 -12.67 15.29 6.71
N MET A 107 -12.23 15.41 7.95
CA MET A 107 -12.96 14.93 9.11
C MET A 107 -13.75 16.09 9.75
N PHE A 108 -14.93 15.76 10.23
CA PHE A 108 -15.80 16.65 10.99
C PHE A 108 -16.21 15.97 12.29
N THR A 109 -16.32 16.76 13.35
CA THR A 109 -16.78 16.27 14.65
C THR A 109 -18.31 16.11 14.67
N GLY A 110 -18.83 15.45 15.72
CA GLY A 110 -20.26 15.15 15.85
C GLY A 110 -21.18 16.37 15.72
N ARG A 111 -20.75 17.53 16.26
CA ARG A 111 -21.51 18.80 16.20
C ARG A 111 -21.54 19.42 14.79
N GLU A 112 -20.65 18.99 13.92
CA GLU A 112 -20.44 19.54 12.58
C GLU A 112 -21.10 18.69 11.48
N ARG A 113 -22.08 17.85 11.82
CA ARG A 113 -22.81 16.99 10.85
C ARG A 113 -23.30 17.77 9.63
N HIS A 114 -23.89 18.94 9.86
CA HIS A 114 -24.43 19.77 8.79
C HIS A 114 -23.32 20.32 7.87
N LEU A 115 -22.15 20.65 8.42
CA LEU A 115 -20.97 21.05 7.64
C LEU A 115 -20.43 19.88 6.82
N ALA A 116 -20.39 18.67 7.39
CA ALA A 116 -19.98 17.46 6.67
C ALA A 116 -20.89 17.16 5.47
N LEU A 117 -22.21 17.25 5.66
CA LEU A 117 -23.20 17.09 4.57
C LEU A 117 -23.02 18.15 3.49
N LYS A 118 -22.94 19.43 3.89
CA LYS A 118 -22.73 20.54 2.96
C LYS A 118 -21.44 20.38 2.16
N TYR A 119 -20.36 19.96 2.82
CA TYR A 119 -19.06 19.75 2.18
C TYR A 119 -19.11 18.57 1.19
N ALA A 120 -19.77 17.46 1.55
CA ALA A 120 -19.98 16.33 0.64
C ALA A 120 -20.80 16.76 -0.60
N ASP A 121 -21.87 17.52 -0.42
CA ASP A 121 -22.69 18.04 -1.53
C ASP A 121 -21.91 19.00 -2.42
N GLN A 122 -21.03 19.82 -1.85
CA GLN A 122 -20.14 20.71 -2.61
C GLN A 122 -19.15 19.92 -3.46
N LEU A 123 -18.49 18.91 -2.89
CA LEU A 123 -17.58 18.04 -3.63
C LEU A 123 -18.32 17.29 -4.75
N ALA A 124 -19.49 16.73 -4.46
CA ALA A 124 -20.29 15.98 -5.43
C ALA A 124 -20.67 16.83 -6.63
N LYS A 125 -21.09 18.08 -6.40
CA LYS A 125 -21.40 19.04 -7.48
C LYS A 125 -20.15 19.44 -8.27
N GLN A 126 -19.05 19.73 -7.58
CA GLN A 126 -17.81 20.17 -8.23
C GLN A 126 -17.22 19.09 -9.14
N TYR A 127 -17.28 17.82 -8.72
CA TYR A 127 -16.67 16.69 -9.43
C TYR A 127 -17.67 15.83 -10.20
N GLN A 128 -18.94 16.27 -10.28
CA GLN A 128 -20.05 15.55 -10.91
C GLN A 128 -20.12 14.08 -10.45
N SER A 129 -20.06 13.88 -9.14
CA SER A 129 -19.94 12.57 -8.50
C SER A 129 -21.16 12.23 -7.68
N GLU A 130 -21.42 10.94 -7.53
CA GLU A 130 -22.41 10.43 -6.57
C GLU A 130 -21.89 10.53 -5.13
N ILE A 131 -22.82 10.58 -4.17
CA ILE A 131 -22.51 10.54 -2.73
C ILE A 131 -22.91 9.19 -2.16
N GLU A 132 -21.93 8.44 -1.69
CA GLU A 132 -22.16 7.22 -0.92
C GLU A 132 -22.14 7.53 0.58
N ARG A 133 -23.23 7.19 1.28
CA ARG A 133 -23.35 7.41 2.72
C ARG A 133 -23.27 6.10 3.47
N LYS A 134 -22.46 6.03 4.53
CA LYS A 134 -22.31 4.83 5.38
C LYS A 134 -22.43 5.19 6.86
N GLY A 135 -23.17 4.37 7.63
CA GLY A 135 -23.31 4.52 9.08
C GLY A 135 -24.31 5.60 9.55
N PHE A 136 -25.17 6.06 8.64
CA PHE A 136 -26.23 7.03 8.89
C PHE A 136 -27.55 6.36 9.26
#